data_AF-A0A077WDQ6-F1
#
_entry.id   AF-A0A077WDQ6-F1
#
_cell.length_a   1.000
_cell.length_b   1.000
_cell.length_c   1.000
_cell.angle_alpha   90.00
_cell.angle_beta   90.00
_cell.angle_gamma   90.00
#
_symmetry.space_group_name_H-M   'P 1'
#
loop_
_entity.id
_entity.type
_entity.pdbx_description
1 polymer ?
#
loop_
_entity_poly.entity_id
_entity_poly.type
_entity_poly.pdbx_seq_one_letter_code
_entity_poly.pdbx_strand_id
1 'polypeptide(L)'
;MYIERNDEQLKALEEERQKLMHKKKDPKYDLLVANKELDVNEYKSGIELPDFNDGKNLKRLREWDGDINSMPLIKTRLYRQSDNPKYKESTTNAMDVETKTKAPNKKSLDSSMDMDTN
;
A
#
# COMPACT_ATOMS: atom_id res chain seq x y z
N MET A 1 2.96 7.26 4.77
CA MET A 1 3.80 7.32 3.55
C MET A 1 3.08 8.11 2.44
N TYR A 2 3.71 8.41 1.29
CA TYR A 2 3.06 9.15 0.19
C TYR A 2 1.86 8.39 -0.41
N ILE A 3 1.98 7.06 -0.59
CA ILE A 3 0.89 6.21 -1.12
C ILE A 3 -0.33 6.19 -0.19
N GLU A 4 -0.11 6.34 1.11
CA GLU A 4 -1.15 6.29 2.15
C GLU A 4 -1.76 7.66 2.44
N ARG A 5 -1.37 8.73 1.72
CA ARG A 5 -1.83 10.10 2.00
C ARG A 5 -3.35 10.27 1.96
N ASN A 6 -4.04 9.43 1.20
CA ASN A 6 -5.49 9.48 1.00
C ASN A 6 -6.25 8.56 1.96
N ASP A 7 -5.57 7.79 2.81
CA ASP A 7 -6.20 6.73 3.61
C ASP A 7 -7.08 7.30 4.72
N GLU A 8 -6.67 8.39 5.35
CA GLU A 8 -7.49 9.09 6.35
C GLU A 8 -8.80 9.60 5.75
N GLN A 9 -8.71 10.17 4.54
CA GLN A 9 -9.87 10.69 3.83
C GLN A 9 -10.81 9.57 3.37
N LEU A 10 -10.27 8.45 2.89
CA LEU A 10 -11.05 7.26 2.54
C LEU A 10 -11.77 6.69 3.77
N LYS A 11 -11.07 6.60 4.90
CA LYS A 11 -11.65 6.10 6.16
C LYS A 11 -12.80 6.97 6.64
N ALA A 12 -12.66 8.30 6.58
CA ALA A 12 -13.74 9.22 6.96
C ALA A 12 -14.99 9.06 6.08
N LEU A 13 -14.80 8.92 4.76
CA LEU A 13 -15.90 8.68 3.82
C LEU A 13 -16.57 7.31 4.01
N GLU A 14 -15.80 6.29 4.40
CA GLU A 14 -16.34 4.97 4.74
C GLU A 14 -17.15 4.99 6.04
N GLU A 15 -16.67 5.69 7.06
CA GLU A 15 -17.39 5.88 8.33
C GLU A 15 -18.71 6.64 8.12
N GLU A 16 -18.70 7.69 7.29
CA GLU A 16 -19.91 8.43 6.92
C GLU A 16 -20.89 7.52 6.15
N ARG A 17 -20.39 6.73 5.20
CA ARG A 17 -21.19 5.75 4.45
C ARG A 17 -21.79 4.67 5.35
N GLN A 18 -21.09 4.23 6.39
CA GLN A 18 -21.60 3.24 7.34
C GLN A 18 -22.75 3.81 8.20
N LYS A 19 -22.75 5.12 8.48
CA LYS A 19 -23.82 5.81 9.22
C LYS A 19 -25.09 6.00 8.38
N LEU A 20 -24.97 6.09 7.05
CA LEU A 20 -26.10 6.28 6.13
C LEU A 20 -26.85 4.97 5.88
N MET A 21 -28.16 4.96 6.19
CA MET A 21 -29.05 3.81 5.93
C MET A 21 -29.12 3.42 4.44
N HIS A 22 -28.89 4.37 3.55
CA HIS A 22 -28.82 4.16 2.10
C HIS A 22 -27.41 4.46 1.61
N LYS A 23 -26.65 3.39 1.33
CA LYS A 23 -25.27 3.42 0.84
C LYS A 23 -25.18 3.95 -0.60
N LYS A 24 -25.45 5.23 -0.81
CA LYS A 24 -25.18 5.88 -2.10
C LYS A 24 -23.66 5.94 -2.31
N LYS A 25 -23.21 5.71 -3.54
CA LYS A 25 -21.80 5.85 -3.91
C LYS A 25 -21.48 7.32 -4.08
N ASP A 26 -20.46 7.80 -3.38
CA ASP A 26 -19.92 9.12 -3.60
C ASP A 26 -18.91 9.05 -4.76
N PRO A 27 -19.07 9.81 -5.86
CA PRO A 27 -18.09 9.85 -6.94
C PRO A 27 -16.68 10.24 -6.46
N LYS A 28 -16.57 11.00 -5.37
CA LYS A 28 -15.28 11.38 -4.77
C LYS A 28 -14.55 10.17 -4.18
N TYR A 29 -15.29 9.20 -3.63
CA TYR A 29 -14.72 7.97 -3.09
C TYR A 29 -14.10 7.12 -4.20
N ASP A 30 -14.84 6.91 -5.30
CA ASP A 30 -14.36 6.11 -6.44
C ASP A 30 -13.08 6.72 -7.05
N LEU A 31 -12.99 8.05 -7.12
CA LEU A 31 -11.78 8.76 -7.60
C LEU A 31 -10.58 8.54 -6.67
N LEU A 32 -10.77 8.64 -5.34
CA LEU A 32 -9.70 8.43 -4.36
C LEU A 32 -9.18 7.00 -4.37
N VAL A 33 -10.08 6.01 -4.52
CA VAL A 33 -9.71 4.60 -4.67
C VAL A 33 -8.90 4.40 -5.94
N ALA A 34 -9.37 4.94 -7.08
CA ALA A 34 -8.65 4.84 -8.34
C ALA A 34 -7.24 5.47 -8.26
N ASN A 35 -7.09 6.64 -7.63
CA ASN A 35 -5.79 7.27 -7.41
C ASN A 35 -4.86 6.40 -6.57
N LYS A 36 -5.37 5.78 -5.50
CA LYS A 36 -4.58 4.86 -4.66
C LYS A 36 -4.14 3.64 -5.46
N GLU A 37 -5.02 3.07 -6.27
CA GLU A 37 -4.69 1.94 -7.14
C GLU A 37 -3.62 2.31 -8.17
N LEU A 38 -3.70 3.51 -8.76
CA LEU A 38 -2.68 4.04 -9.66
C LEU A 38 -1.33 4.21 -8.97
N ASP A 39 -1.30 4.83 -7.79
CA ASP A 39 -0.08 5.03 -7.00
C ASP A 39 0.57 3.67 -6.64
N VAL A 40 -0.24 2.67 -6.24
CA VAL A 40 0.24 1.31 -5.93
C VAL A 40 0.74 0.59 -7.17
N ASN A 41 0.07 0.77 -8.31
CA ASN A 41 0.51 0.15 -9.56
C ASN A 41 1.82 0.77 -10.05
N GLU A 42 1.97 2.10 -9.94
CA GLU A 42 3.20 2.80 -10.27
C GLU A 42 4.36 2.36 -9.36
N TYR A 43 4.11 2.17 -8.07
CA TYR A 43 5.11 1.61 -7.15
C TYR A 43 5.57 0.20 -7.57
N LYS A 44 4.66 -0.62 -8.11
CA LYS A 44 4.99 -1.98 -8.62
C LYS A 44 5.74 -1.93 -9.95
N SER A 45 5.32 -1.10 -10.90
CA SER A 45 5.95 -1.00 -12.23
C SER A 45 7.28 -0.23 -12.21
N GLY A 46 7.41 0.69 -11.26
CA GLY A 46 8.52 1.62 -11.13
C GLY A 46 8.02 3.04 -11.07
N ILE A 47 8.31 3.72 -9.96
CA ILE A 47 8.00 5.13 -9.75
C ILE A 47 9.25 5.98 -10.03
N GLU A 48 9.08 7.08 -10.75
CA GLU A 48 10.16 8.04 -10.99
C GLU A 48 10.29 8.99 -9.80
N LEU A 49 11.40 8.89 -9.08
CA LEU A 49 11.71 9.78 -7.95
C LEU A 49 13.06 10.45 -8.18
N PRO A 50 13.32 11.61 -7.56
CA PRO A 50 14.65 12.20 -7.56
C PRO A 50 15.71 11.20 -7.07
N ASP A 51 16.86 11.17 -7.72
CA ASP A 51 17.96 10.32 -7.26
C ASP A 51 18.49 10.84 -5.92
N PHE A 52 18.20 10.10 -4.85
CA PHE A 52 18.63 10.41 -3.48
C PHE A 52 20.10 10.04 -3.20
N ASN A 53 20.77 9.35 -4.11
CA ASN A 53 22.17 8.94 -3.91
C ASN A 53 23.18 10.02 -4.35
N ASP A 54 22.74 10.99 -5.16
CA ASP A 54 23.59 12.11 -5.59
C ASP A 54 23.41 13.32 -4.66
N GLY A 55 24.43 13.61 -3.85
CA GLY A 55 24.42 14.75 -2.93
C GLY A 55 24.26 16.12 -3.63
N LYS A 56 24.64 16.25 -4.91
CA LYS A 56 24.40 17.49 -5.68
C LYS A 56 22.92 17.62 -6.06
N ASN A 57 22.28 16.50 -6.40
CA ASN A 57 20.85 16.46 -6.73
C ASN A 57 19.99 16.81 -5.51
N LEU A 58 20.37 16.31 -4.33
CA LEU A 58 19.69 16.64 -3.06
C LEU A 58 19.77 18.12 -2.71
N LYS A 59 20.92 18.78 -2.95
CA LYS A 59 21.05 20.23 -2.73
C LYS A 59 20.14 21.01 -3.66
N ARG A 60 20.10 20.65 -4.94
CA ARG A 60 19.20 21.26 -5.93
C ARG A 60 17.73 21.06 -5.57
N LEU A 61 17.34 19.86 -5.15
CA LEU A 61 15.99 19.56 -4.72
C LEU A 61 15.60 20.36 -3.47
N ARG A 62 16.54 20.57 -2.54
CA ARG A 62 16.31 21.38 -1.33
C ARG A 62 16.22 22.88 -1.62
N GLU A 63 17.03 23.38 -2.54
CA GLU A 63 17.07 24.78 -2.95
C GLU A 63 16.02 25.11 -4.02
N TRP A 64 15.22 24.11 -4.44
CA TRP A 64 14.20 24.28 -5.44
C TRP A 64 13.11 25.24 -4.94
N ASP A 65 12.85 26.27 -5.73
CA ASP A 65 11.95 27.39 -5.45
C ASP A 65 10.54 27.21 -6.04
N GLY A 66 10.28 26.06 -6.66
CA GLY A 66 9.03 25.77 -7.35
C GLY A 66 9.02 26.19 -8.82
N ASP A 67 10.12 26.69 -9.38
CA ASP A 67 10.20 26.99 -10.82
C ASP A 67 10.11 25.69 -11.64
N ILE A 68 9.26 25.71 -12.67
CA ILE A 68 9.07 24.59 -13.59
C ILE A 68 10.31 24.41 -14.48
N ASN A 69 11.01 25.51 -14.80
CA ASN A 69 12.20 25.44 -15.66
C ASN A 69 13.39 24.73 -15.00
N SER A 70 13.39 24.64 -13.67
CA SER A 70 14.44 23.96 -12.91
C SER A 70 14.16 22.46 -12.68
N MET A 71 12.95 21.98 -12.98
CA MET A 71 12.59 20.55 -12.88
C MET A 71 13.48 19.61 -13.72
N PRO A 72 13.82 19.92 -15.00
CA PRO A 72 14.70 19.07 -15.80
C PRO A 72 16.14 18.98 -15.25
N LEU A 73 16.54 19.87 -14.33
CA LEU A 73 17.86 19.87 -13.72
C LEU A 73 17.99 18.89 -12.54
N ILE A 74 16.85 18.43 -12.02
CA ILE A 74 16.75 17.43 -10.95
C ILE A 74 16.74 16.06 -11.63
N LYS A 75 17.75 15.25 -11.36
CA LYS A 75 17.83 13.90 -11.93
C LYS A 75 16.81 13.02 -11.25
N THR A 76 15.98 12.35 -12.04
CA THR A 76 15.08 11.30 -11.59
C THR A 76 15.65 9.93 -11.90
N ARG A 77 15.25 8.94 -11.12
CA ARG A 77 15.58 7.53 -11.30
C ARG A 77 14.31 6.71 -11.08
N LEU A 78 14.19 5.61 -11.82
CA LEU A 78 13.11 4.67 -11.65
C LEU A 78 13.38 3.76 -10.44
N TYR A 79 12.49 3.78 -9.45
CA TYR A 79 12.52 2.93 -8.27
C TYR A 79 11.42 1.88 -8.37
N ARG A 80 11.79 0.59 -8.29
CA ARG A 80 10.85 -0.54 -8.33
C ARG A 80 10.86 -1.27 -7.01
N GLN A 81 9.74 -1.93 -6.68
CA GLN A 81 9.71 -2.85 -5.56
C GLN A 81 10.80 -3.90 -5.73
N SER A 82 11.66 -4.06 -4.72
CA SER A 82 12.73 -5.03 -4.78
C SER A 82 12.18 -6.45 -4.67
N ASP A 83 12.64 -7.36 -5.53
CA ASP A 83 12.33 -8.78 -5.41
C ASP A 83 13.04 -9.46 -4.23
N ASN A 84 14.05 -8.79 -3.66
CA ASN A 84 14.82 -9.29 -2.54
C ASN A 84 13.94 -9.45 -1.28
N PRO A 85 13.83 -10.67 -0.72
CA PRO A 85 12.98 -10.94 0.44
C PRO A 85 13.38 -10.14 1.68
N LYS A 86 14.66 -9.74 1.79
CA LYS A 86 15.18 -8.92 2.90
C LYS A 86 14.50 -7.54 3.05
N TYR A 87 13.90 -7.02 1.98
CA TYR A 87 13.27 -5.70 1.97
C TYR A 87 11.75 -5.76 1.72
N LYS A 88 11.16 -6.97 1.74
CA LYS A 88 9.70 -7.18 1.58
C LYS A 88 8.93 -7.04 2.89
N GLU A 89 9.61 -7.02 4.04
CA GLU A 89 9.00 -7.01 5.37
C GLU A 89 9.18 -5.67 6.08
N SER A 90 8.34 -4.67 5.78
CA SER A 90 8.22 -3.51 6.68
C SER A 90 6.87 -2.78 6.64
N THR A 91 5.79 -3.39 6.13
CA THR A 91 4.48 -2.68 6.02
C THR A 91 3.31 -3.39 6.69
N THR A 92 3.50 -4.48 7.45
CA THR A 92 2.36 -5.19 8.10
C THR A 92 2.30 -5.09 9.63
N ASN A 93 3.18 -4.38 10.33
CA ASN A 93 3.14 -4.37 11.80
C ASN A 93 3.26 -2.97 12.39
N ALA A 94 2.19 -2.17 12.32
CA ALA A 94 2.03 -0.99 13.16
C ALA A 94 0.56 -0.59 13.34
N MET A 95 -0.32 -1.52 13.75
CA MET A 95 -1.57 -1.27 14.50
C MET A 95 -2.43 -2.54 14.51
N ASP A 96 -2.06 -3.54 15.32
CA ASP A 96 -3.03 -4.52 15.82
C ASP A 96 -2.83 -4.64 17.32
N VAL A 97 -3.77 -4.03 18.05
CA VAL A 97 -3.96 -4.22 19.49
C VAL A 97 -4.49 -5.63 19.72
N GLU A 98 -3.84 -6.33 20.64
CA GLU A 98 -4.10 -7.66 21.18
C GLU A 98 -5.53 -8.21 21.02
N THR A 99 -5.68 -9.39 20.42
CA THR A 99 -6.66 -10.39 20.89
C THR A 99 -6.05 -11.80 20.91
N LYS A 100 -6.03 -12.39 22.10
CA LYS A 100 -5.66 -13.79 22.38
C LYS A 100 -6.53 -14.75 21.57
N THR A 101 -5.91 -15.72 20.90
CA THR A 101 -6.50 -17.07 20.80
C THR A 101 -5.43 -18.15 20.66
N LYS A 102 -5.43 -19.08 21.63
CA LYS A 102 -4.61 -20.29 21.68
C LYS A 102 -4.86 -21.18 20.46
N ALA A 103 -3.78 -21.74 19.90
CA ALA A 103 -3.81 -22.79 18.88
C ALA A 103 -4.46 -24.10 19.39
N PRO A 104 -5.25 -24.81 18.57
CA PRO A 104 -5.43 -26.25 18.71
C PRO A 104 -4.41 -27.00 17.84
N ASN A 105 -3.63 -27.83 18.52
CA ASN A 105 -2.55 -28.65 18.00
C ASN A 105 -3.11 -29.83 17.18
N LYS A 106 -2.50 -30.12 16.03
CA LYS A 106 -2.78 -31.31 15.22
C LYS A 106 -2.24 -32.56 15.94
N LYS A 107 -3.06 -33.60 16.10
CA LYS A 107 -2.59 -34.99 16.15
C LYS A 107 -3.57 -35.91 15.43
N SER A 108 -3.02 -36.55 14.41
CA SER A 108 -3.49 -37.72 13.66
C SER A 108 -4.00 -38.86 14.53
N LEU A 109 -4.97 -39.63 14.03
CA LEU A 109 -4.79 -41.09 13.89
C LEU A 109 -5.79 -41.66 12.86
N ASP A 110 -5.25 -42.56 12.06
CA ASP A 110 -5.79 -43.38 10.98
C ASP A 110 -6.93 -44.33 11.41
N SER A 111 -7.87 -44.61 10.49
CA SER A 111 -8.56 -45.90 10.36
C SER A 111 -9.52 -45.89 9.16
N SER A 112 -9.03 -46.43 8.03
CA SER A 112 -9.73 -47.36 7.12
C SER A 112 -11.18 -47.74 7.47
N MET A 113 -12.12 -47.65 6.51
CA MET A 113 -12.84 -48.82 5.97
C MET A 113 -13.89 -48.43 4.89
N ASP A 114 -13.68 -48.97 3.69
CA ASP A 114 -14.61 -49.58 2.75
C ASP A 114 -15.82 -48.84 2.12
N MET A 115 -15.81 -49.01 0.79
CA MET A 115 -16.87 -48.89 -0.21
C MET A 115 -18.24 -49.37 0.29
N ASP A 116 -19.30 -48.65 -0.09
CA ASP A 116 -20.39 -49.26 -0.86
C ASP A 116 -21.36 -48.19 -1.41
N THR A 117 -21.52 -48.21 -2.72
CA THR A 117 -22.55 -47.52 -3.50
C THR A 117 -23.86 -48.32 -3.45
N ASN A 118 -24.99 -47.65 -3.19
CA ASN A 118 -26.26 -47.99 -3.83
C ASN A 118 -27.15 -46.75 -3.95
#